data_AF-A0A7X9JA44-F1
#
_entry.id   AF-A0A7X9JA44-F1
#
_cell.length_a   1.000
_cell.length_b   1.000
_cell.length_c   1.000
_cell.angle_alpha   90.00
_cell.angle_beta   90.00
_cell.angle_gamma   90.00
#
_symmetry.space_group_name_H-M   'P 1'
#
loop_
_entity.id
_entity.type
_entity.pdbx_description
1 polymer ?
#
loop_
_entity_poly.entity_id
_entity_poly.type
_entity_poly.pdbx_seq_one_letter_code
_entity_poly.pdbx_strand_id
1 'polypeptide(L)'
;LVIAGFGLAGPQTLTNILFAEVADEDELRTGVRREGAFFGVNALITKPAQSIALALAPFILEATHFVTRESNGGVTMLNQPASAVFGIKLFIGLIPGIAMLLGALILFAFPLRGEKLAEMQRQVLELHAKKKEALEKLSA
;
A
#
# COMPACT_ATOMS: atom_id res chain seq x y z
N LEU A 1 19.41 -9.39 0.63
CA LEU A 1 18.29 -9.04 1.53
C LEU A 1 18.38 -7.61 2.06
N VAL A 2 19.53 -7.16 2.58
CA VAL A 2 19.70 -5.79 3.12
C VAL A 2 19.26 -4.69 2.14
N ILE A 3 19.70 -4.74 0.88
CA ILE A 3 19.36 -3.74 -0.16
C ILE A 3 17.85 -3.74 -0.48
N ALA A 4 17.22 -4.92 -0.54
CA ALA A 4 15.78 -5.04 -0.76
C ALA A 4 14.96 -4.51 0.43
N GLY A 5 15.49 -4.66 1.66
CA GLY A 5 14.88 -4.14 2.88
C GLY A 5 14.80 -2.61 2.91
N PHE A 6 15.84 -1.91 2.43
CA PHE A 6 15.81 -0.45 2.30
C PHE A 6 14.69 0.04 1.35
N GLY A 7 14.48 -0.67 0.24
CA GLY A 7 13.41 -0.35 -0.71
C GLY A 7 12.00 -0.57 -0.14
N LEU A 8 11.82 -1.55 0.74
CA LEU A 8 10.54 -1.86 1.38
C LEU A 8 10.20 -0.92 2.54
N ALA A 9 11.20 -0.40 3.25
CA ALA A 9 10.99 0.44 4.42
C ALA A 9 10.20 1.72 4.12
N GLY A 10 10.44 2.34 2.95
CA GLY A 10 9.75 3.56 2.52
C GLY A 10 8.24 3.36 2.42
N PRO A 11 7.73 2.51 1.50
CA PRO A 11 6.30 2.26 1.38
C PRO A 11 5.65 1.77 2.69
N GLN A 12 6.34 0.92 3.45
CA GLN A 12 5.78 0.33 4.66
C GLN A 12 5.60 1.35 5.79
N THR A 13 6.47 2.35 5.89
CA THR A 13 6.37 3.43 6.89
C THR A 13 5.51 4.60 6.40
N LEU A 14 5.75 5.08 5.18
CA LEU A 14 5.10 6.26 4.63
C LEU A 14 3.61 6.06 4.39
N THR A 15 3.16 4.85 4.04
CA THR A 15 1.74 4.61 3.75
C THR A 15 0.84 4.99 4.93
N ASN A 16 1.19 4.57 6.15
CA ASN A 16 0.39 4.88 7.34
C ASN A 16 0.37 6.38 7.65
N ILE A 17 1.48 7.07 7.41
CA ILE A 17 1.59 8.52 7.61
C ILE A 17 0.69 9.25 6.62
N LEU A 18 0.76 8.90 5.33
CA LEU A 18 -0.07 9.51 4.28
C LEU A 18 -1.57 9.31 4.55
N PHE A 19 -1.97 8.12 5.04
CA PHE A 19 -3.35 7.87 5.43
C PHE A 19 -3.80 8.76 6.61
N ALA A 20 -2.93 8.96 7.60
CA ALA A 20 -3.22 9.84 8.73
C ALA A 20 -3.35 11.30 8.26
N GLU A 21 -2.45 11.79 7.40
CA GLU A 21 -2.51 13.15 6.85
C GLU A 21 -3.81 13.43 6.07
N VAL A 22 -4.29 12.45 5.29
CA VAL A 22 -5.56 12.57 4.57
C VAL A 22 -6.75 12.55 5.54
N ALA A 23 -6.70 11.73 6.59
CA ALA A 23 -7.74 11.70 7.61
C ALA A 23 -7.80 13.00 8.42
N ASP A 24 -6.65 13.60 8.71
CA ASP A 24 -6.53 14.90 9.36
C ASP A 24 -7.09 16.03 8.45
N GLU A 25 -6.79 16.00 7.14
CA GLU A 25 -7.37 16.93 6.17
C GLU A 25 -8.92 16.80 6.10
N ASP A 26 -9.46 15.57 6.15
CA ASP A 26 -10.91 15.34 6.23
C ASP A 26 -11.51 15.83 7.55
N GLU A 27 -10.81 15.64 8.68
CA GLU A 27 -11.24 16.14 9.99
C GLU A 27 -11.33 17.67 9.98
N LEU A 28 -10.39 18.38 9.37
CA LEU A 28 -10.46 19.84 9.23
C LEU A 28 -11.67 20.29 8.41
N ARG A 29 -12.01 19.57 7.34
CA ARG A 29 -13.12 19.93 6.45
C ARG A 29 -14.48 19.62 7.06
N THR A 30 -14.57 18.57 7.86
CA THR A 30 -15.87 18.04 8.33
C THR A 30 -16.10 18.18 9.82
N GLY A 31 -15.06 18.51 10.58
CA GLY A 31 -15.09 18.60 12.05
C GLY A 31 -15.13 17.25 12.76
N VAL A 32 -15.30 16.14 12.04
CA VAL A 32 -15.47 14.78 12.59
C VAL A 32 -14.28 13.91 12.23
N ARG A 33 -13.70 13.25 13.23
CA ARG A 33 -12.58 12.33 13.02
C ARG A 33 -13.11 10.98 12.53
N ARG A 34 -12.75 10.58 11.31
CA ARG A 34 -13.26 9.37 10.62
C ARG A 34 -12.16 8.38 10.22
N GLU A 35 -11.08 8.31 10.99
CA GLU A 35 -9.94 7.43 10.70
C GLU A 35 -10.33 5.97 10.47
N GLY A 36 -11.25 5.43 11.28
CA GLY A 36 -11.72 4.05 11.14
C GLY A 36 -12.37 3.76 9.78
N ALA A 37 -13.05 4.74 9.18
CA ALA A 37 -13.64 4.60 7.85
C ALA A 37 -12.54 4.57 6.77
N PHE A 38 -11.52 5.42 6.86
CA PHE A 38 -10.38 5.42 5.95
C PHE A 38 -9.61 4.09 6.00
N PHE A 39 -9.31 3.59 7.20
CA PHE A 39 -8.68 2.28 7.36
C PHE A 39 -9.57 1.12 6.87
N GLY A 40 -10.89 1.24 7.07
CA GLY A 40 -11.87 0.29 6.54
C GLY A 40 -11.87 0.22 5.02
N VAL A 41 -11.90 1.37 4.34
CA VAL A 41 -11.82 1.46 2.86
C VAL A 41 -10.47 0.95 2.37
N ASN A 42 -9.37 1.29 3.04
CA ASN A 42 -8.04 0.76 2.71
C ASN A 42 -8.02 -0.78 2.80
N ALA A 43 -8.58 -1.36 3.86
CA ALA A 43 -8.66 -2.82 4.01
C ALA A 43 -9.56 -3.47 2.95
N LEU A 44 -10.66 -2.79 2.57
CA LEU A 44 -11.56 -3.26 1.53
C LEU A 44 -10.89 -3.34 0.15
N ILE A 45 -9.90 -2.48 -0.12
CA ILE A 45 -9.15 -2.48 -1.38
C ILE A 45 -7.96 -3.43 -1.30
N THR A 46 -7.18 -3.38 -0.21
CA THR A 46 -5.92 -4.12 -0.09
C THR A 46 -6.12 -5.61 0.04
N LYS A 47 -7.14 -6.08 0.78
CA LYS A 47 -7.36 -7.52 0.97
C LYS A 47 -7.72 -8.24 -0.33
N PRO A 48 -8.70 -7.77 -1.15
CA PRO A 48 -8.94 -8.39 -2.45
C PRO A 48 -7.75 -8.29 -3.38
N ALA A 49 -7.02 -7.17 -3.39
CA ALA A 49 -5.82 -7.02 -4.20
C ALA A 49 -4.74 -8.07 -3.85
N GLN A 50 -4.53 -8.34 -2.55
CA GLN A 50 -3.66 -9.42 -2.09
C GLN A 50 -4.14 -10.80 -2.54
N SER A 51 -5.44 -11.08 -2.43
CA SER A 51 -6.01 -12.35 -2.93
C SER A 51 -5.82 -12.53 -4.43
N ILE A 52 -6.03 -11.46 -5.21
CA ILE A 52 -5.80 -11.48 -6.67
C ILE A 52 -4.32 -11.70 -6.97
N ALA A 53 -3.41 -11.03 -6.25
CA ALA A 53 -1.97 -11.20 -6.44
C ALA A 53 -1.51 -12.64 -6.17
N LEU A 54 -2.04 -13.28 -5.13
CA LEU A 54 -1.78 -14.69 -4.82
C LEU A 54 -2.37 -15.63 -5.89
N ALA A 55 -3.57 -15.36 -6.37
CA ALA A 55 -4.21 -16.14 -7.43
C ALA A 55 -3.47 -16.00 -8.77
N LEU A 56 -2.84 -14.86 -9.04
CA LEU A 56 -2.14 -14.59 -10.30
C LEU A 56 -0.94 -15.52 -10.54
N ALA A 57 -0.24 -15.93 -9.46
CA ALA A 57 0.97 -16.74 -9.53
C ALA A 57 0.76 -18.07 -10.27
N PRO A 58 -0.18 -18.96 -9.87
CA PRO A 58 -0.43 -20.20 -10.58
C PRO A 58 -0.89 -19.99 -12.03
N PHE A 59 -1.72 -18.97 -12.31
CA PHE A 59 -2.15 -18.69 -13.68
C PHE A 59 -0.98 -18.32 -14.61
N ILE A 60 -0.03 -17.51 -14.13
CA ILE A 60 1.15 -17.16 -14.92
C ILE A 60 2.04 -18.39 -15.15
N LEU A 61 2.22 -19.23 -14.13
CA LEU A 61 3.01 -20.45 -14.24
C LEU A 61 2.40 -21.44 -15.23
N GLU A 62 1.09 -21.63 -15.18
CA GLU A 62 0.35 -22.48 -16.12
C GLU A 62 0.46 -21.93 -17.55
N ALA A 63 0.19 -20.64 -17.74
CA ALA A 63 0.28 -19.97 -19.05
C ALA A 63 1.68 -19.99 -19.65
N THR A 64 2.72 -20.13 -18.83
CA THR A 64 4.12 -20.21 -19.27
C THR A 64 4.67 -21.63 -19.34
N HIS A 65 3.81 -22.64 -19.22
CA HIS A 65 4.13 -24.06 -19.30
C HIS A 65 5.12 -24.52 -18.23
N PHE A 66 4.95 -24.03 -17.00
CA PHE A 66 5.72 -24.51 -15.86
C PHE A 66 5.44 -26.00 -15.59
N VAL A 67 6.50 -26.80 -15.50
CA VAL A 67 6.40 -28.24 -15.25
C VAL A 67 6.46 -28.48 -13.74
N THR A 68 5.34 -28.90 -13.16
CA THR A 68 5.25 -29.23 -11.74
C THR A 68 5.88 -30.58 -11.44
N ARG A 69 6.24 -30.80 -10.17
CA ARG A 69 6.74 -32.11 -9.71
C ARG A 69 5.70 -33.22 -9.93
N GLU A 70 4.43 -32.91 -9.75
CA GLU A 70 3.31 -33.85 -9.90
C GLU A 70 3.14 -34.27 -11.36
N SER A 71 3.21 -33.34 -12.32
CA SER A 71 3.11 -33.67 -13.74
C SER A 71 4.35 -34.39 -14.28
N ASN A 72 5.48 -34.29 -13.58
CA ASN A 72 6.74 -34.95 -13.94
C ASN A 72 7.01 -36.21 -13.08
N GLY A 73 5.97 -37.01 -12.83
CA GLY A 73 6.12 -38.33 -12.19
C GLY A 73 6.70 -38.29 -10.77
N GLY A 74 6.53 -37.18 -10.05
CA GLY A 74 7.08 -36.98 -8.70
C GLY A 74 8.52 -36.50 -8.67
N VAL A 75 9.15 -36.22 -9.82
CA VAL A 75 10.54 -35.74 -9.94
C VAL A 75 10.56 -34.25 -10.21
N THR A 76 11.37 -33.50 -9.45
CA THR A 76 11.55 -32.06 -9.69
C THR A 76 12.39 -31.82 -10.94
N MET A 77 11.82 -31.13 -11.93
CA MET A 77 12.56 -30.70 -13.12
C MET A 77 13.36 -29.42 -12.81
N LEU A 78 14.69 -29.54 -12.75
CA LEU A 78 15.60 -28.41 -12.49
C LEU A 78 15.66 -27.42 -13.67
N ASN A 79 15.64 -27.93 -14.90
CA ASN A 79 15.70 -27.13 -16.12
C ASN A 79 14.29 -26.87 -16.66
N GLN A 80 13.63 -25.83 -16.15
CA GLN A 80 12.32 -25.41 -16.63
C GLN A 80 12.40 -24.79 -18.03
N PRO A 81 11.30 -24.84 -18.82
CA PRO A 81 11.23 -24.14 -20.10
C PRO A 81 11.58 -22.65 -19.97
N ALA A 82 12.19 -22.08 -21.01
CA ALA A 82 12.55 -20.65 -21.01
C ALA A 82 11.33 -19.74 -20.81
N SER A 83 10.15 -20.14 -21.31
CA SER A 83 8.87 -19.48 -21.07
C SER A 83 8.52 -19.43 -19.59
N ALA A 84 8.67 -20.54 -18.87
CA ALA A 84 8.36 -20.63 -17.44
C ALA A 84 9.29 -19.76 -16.59
N VAL A 85 10.59 -19.76 -16.91
CA VAL A 85 11.57 -18.86 -16.27
C VAL A 85 11.22 -17.39 -16.53
N PHE A 86 10.78 -17.06 -17.75
CA PHE A 86 10.31 -15.72 -18.09
C PHE A 86 9.05 -15.34 -17.29
N GLY A 87 8.07 -16.25 -17.17
CA GLY A 87 6.87 -16.06 -16.35
C GLY A 87 7.18 -15.73 -14.90
N ILE A 88 8.12 -16.47 -14.29
CA ILE A 88 8.60 -16.21 -12.93
C ILE A 88 9.20 -14.80 -12.83
N LYS A 89 10.11 -14.42 -13.75
CA LYS A 89 10.73 -13.09 -13.76
C LYS A 89 9.70 -11.97 -13.92
N LEU A 90 8.68 -12.19 -14.74
CA LEU A 90 7.60 -11.24 -14.97
C LEU A 90 6.77 -11.04 -13.69
N PHE A 91 6.45 -12.12 -12.99
CA PHE A 91 5.66 -12.08 -11.75
C PHE A 91 6.42 -11.46 -10.57
N ILE A 92 7.69 -11.82 -10.35
CA ILE A 92 8.45 -11.34 -9.19
C ILE A 92 9.10 -9.97 -9.41
N GLY A 93 9.30 -9.57 -10.67
CA GLY A 93 10.10 -8.39 -11.02
C GLY A 93 9.32 -7.36 -11.81
N LEU A 94 8.89 -7.71 -13.02
CA LEU A 94 8.32 -6.73 -13.95
C LEU A 94 6.98 -6.17 -13.47
N ILE A 95 6.04 -7.04 -13.05
CA ILE A 95 4.73 -6.61 -12.56
C ILE A 95 4.86 -5.73 -11.30
N PRO A 96 5.55 -6.16 -10.21
CA PRO A 96 5.74 -5.31 -9.04
C PRO A 96 6.52 -4.03 -9.37
N GLY A 97 7.53 -4.11 -10.24
CA GLY A 97 8.33 -2.95 -10.64
C GLY A 97 7.52 -1.87 -11.34
N ILE A 98 6.63 -2.25 -12.27
CA ILE A 98 5.71 -1.32 -12.93
C ILE A 98 4.73 -0.73 -11.92
N ALA A 99 4.16 -1.56 -11.03
CA ALA A 99 3.23 -1.09 -9.99
C ALA A 99 3.90 -0.08 -9.04
N MET A 100 5.15 -0.33 -8.64
CA MET A 100 5.93 0.60 -7.82
C MET A 100 6.22 1.91 -8.55
N LEU A 101 6.56 1.85 -9.84
CA LEU A 101 6.81 3.05 -10.65
C LEU A 101 5.55 3.90 -10.79
N LEU A 102 4.39 3.28 -11.04
CA LEU A 102 3.10 3.97 -11.06
C LEU A 102 2.77 4.57 -9.69
N GLY A 103 2.99 3.84 -8.60
CA GLY A 103 2.80 4.35 -7.24
C GLY A 103 3.68 5.58 -6.95
N ALA A 104 4.94 5.54 -7.36
CA ALA A 104 5.86 6.68 -7.23
C ALA A 104 5.38 7.90 -8.03
N LEU A 105 4.93 7.70 -9.29
CA LEU A 105 4.35 8.77 -10.12
C LEU A 105 3.12 9.41 -9.48
N ILE A 106 2.22 8.61 -8.90
CA ILE A 106 1.05 9.12 -8.18
C ILE A 106 1.49 9.92 -6.94
N LEU A 107 2.49 9.44 -6.22
CA LEU A 107 3.01 10.14 -5.03
C LEU A 107 3.65 11.49 -5.40
N PHE A 108 4.26 11.63 -6.59
CA PHE A 108 4.74 12.94 -7.08
C PHE A 108 3.62 13.97 -7.27
N ALA A 109 2.40 13.52 -7.54
CA ALA A 109 1.22 14.39 -7.64
C ALA A 109 0.57 14.67 -6.28
N PHE A 110 1.03 14.05 -5.19
CA PHE A 110 0.43 14.19 -3.87
C PHE A 110 0.57 15.65 -3.36
N PRO A 111 -0.55 16.33 -3.02
CA PRO A 111 -0.54 17.77 -2.78
C PRO A 111 -0.14 18.15 -1.35
N LEU A 112 -0.24 17.24 -0.38
CA LEU A 112 0.09 17.52 1.02
C LEU A 112 1.61 17.38 1.22
N ARG A 113 2.33 18.48 0.97
CA ARG A 113 3.79 18.56 1.11
C ARG A 113 4.23 19.98 1.44
N GLY A 114 5.39 20.11 2.09
CA GLY A 114 6.00 21.41 2.41
C GLY A 114 5.10 22.31 3.26
N GLU A 115 4.95 23.57 2.84
CA GLU A 115 4.15 24.58 3.57
C GLU A 115 2.68 24.16 3.75
N LYS A 116 2.08 23.52 2.75
CA LYS A 116 0.67 23.08 2.83
C LYS A 116 0.47 22.03 3.93
N LEU A 117 1.42 21.11 4.07
CA LEU A 117 1.40 20.10 5.14
C LEU A 117 1.57 20.75 6.52
N ALA A 118 2.54 21.67 6.65
CA ALA A 118 2.79 22.37 7.91
C ALA A 118 1.58 23.22 8.36
N GLU A 119 0.94 23.93 7.44
CA GLU A 119 -0.25 24.71 7.72
C GLU A 119 -1.43 23.81 8.15
N MET A 120 -1.64 22.68 7.47
CA MET A 120 -2.65 21.70 7.84
C MET A 120 -2.42 21.18 9.27
N GLN A 121 -1.19 20.79 9.61
CA GLN A 121 -0.83 20.32 10.95
C GLN A 121 -1.10 21.39 12.02
N ARG A 122 -0.81 22.67 11.75
CA ARG A 122 -1.13 23.76 12.68
C ARG A 122 -2.63 23.89 12.90
N GLN A 123 -3.42 23.84 11.84
CA GLN A 123 -4.88 23.94 11.92
C GLN A 123 -5.50 22.78 12.71
N VAL A 124 -4.98 21.56 12.56
CA VAL A 124 -5.44 20.38 13.33
C VAL A 124 -5.17 20.57 14.82
N LEU A 125 -3.97 21.04 15.18
CA LEU A 125 -3.61 21.30 16.57
C LEU A 125 -4.51 22.38 17.20
N GLU A 126 -4.79 23.47 16.47
CA GLU A 126 -5.71 24.52 16.91
C GLU A 126 -7.14 23.98 17.10
N LEU A 127 -7.61 23.12 16.19
CA LEU A 127 -8.92 22.47 16.28
C LEU A 127 -9.01 21.59 17.54
N HIS A 128 -7.99 20.78 17.80
CA HIS A 128 -7.96 19.89 18.96
C HIS A 128 -7.90 20.66 20.28
N ALA A 129 -7.15 21.76 20.33
CA ALA A 129 -7.13 22.65 21.50
C ALA A 129 -8.51 23.23 21.81
N LYS A 130 -9.23 23.73 20.78
CA LYS A 130 -10.60 24.25 20.92
C LYS A 130 -11.59 23.18 21.38
N LYS A 131 -11.52 21.97 20.80
CA LYS A 131 -12.37 20.84 21.21
C LYS A 131 -12.14 20.48 22.68
N LYS A 132 -10.88 20.46 23.13
CA LYS A 132 -10.52 20.17 24.52
C LYS A 132 -11.06 21.23 25.49
N GLU A 133 -10.88 22.51 25.20
CA GLU A 133 -11.40 23.60 26.04
C GLU A 133 -12.94 23.56 26.15
N ALA A 134 -13.64 23.26 25.05
CA ALA A 134 -15.08 23.11 25.05
C ALA A 134 -15.56 21.93 25.92
N LEU A 135 -14.84 20.79 25.86
CA LEU A 135 -15.09 19.63 26.71
C LEU A 135 -14.90 19.95 28.19
N GLU A 136 -13.81 20.63 28.55
CA GLU A 136 -13.52 21.03 29.94
C GLU A 136 -14.62 21.93 30.51
N LYS A 137 -15.13 22.89 29.72
CA LYS A 137 -16.25 23.77 30.11
C LYS A 137 -17.58 23.03 30.29
N LEU A 138 -17.81 21.95 29.54
CA LEU A 138 -19.00 21.10 29.68
C LEU A 138 -18.95 20.17 30.89
N SER A 139 -17.73 19.85 31.35
CA SER A 139 -17.48 18.98 32.51
C SER A 139 -17.37 19.71 33.85
N ALA A 140 -17.38 21.05 33.83
CA ALA A 140 -17.31 21.93 35.01
C ALA A 140 -18.71 22.41 35.41
#